data_AF-A0A965Q469-F1
#
_entry.id   AF-A0A965Q469-F1
#
_cell.length_a   1.000
_cell.length_b   1.000
_cell.length_c   1.000
_cell.angle_alpha   90.00
_cell.angle_beta   90.00
_cell.angle_gamma   90.00
#
_symmetry.space_group_name_H-M   'P 1'
#
loop_
_entity.id
_entity.type
_entity.pdbx_description
1 polymer ?
#
loop_
_entity_poly.entity_id
_entity_poly.type
_entity_poly.pdbx_seq_one_letter_code
_entity_poly.pdbx_strand_id
1 'polypeptide(L)' 'MNEPTFEEFINRKIEEEPHLAEQNRALLDMYNKGLIEVTYNSDIDDFDIQASAMGKTWFYSSIAESFVAAEA' A
#
# COMPACT_ATOMS: atom_id res chain seq x y z
N MET A 1 19.83 -16.47 -1.89
CA MET A 1 18.53 -16.34 -1.23
C MET A 1 17.59 -15.76 -2.26
N ASN A 2 16.37 -16.29 -2.39
CA ASN A 2 15.34 -15.63 -3.20
C ASN A 2 14.85 -14.41 -2.42
N GLU A 3 14.64 -13.30 -3.11
CA GLU A 3 14.05 -12.10 -2.51
C GLU A 3 12.64 -12.43 -2.01
N PRO A 4 12.25 -11.99 -0.80
CA PRO A 4 10.91 -12.23 -0.30
C PRO A 4 9.89 -11.51 -1.18
N THR A 5 8.69 -12.08 -1.32
CA THR A 5 7.57 -11.38 -1.93
C THR A 5 6.97 -10.35 -0.96
N PHE A 6 6.30 -9.33 -1.48
CA PHE A 6 5.61 -8.35 -0.65
C PHE A 6 4.51 -8.99 0.23
N GLU A 7 3.84 -10.03 -0.27
CA GLU A 7 2.84 -10.79 0.50
C GLU A 7 3.47 -11.54 1.67
N GLU A 8 4.60 -12.22 1.46
CA GLU A 8 5.34 -12.89 2.54
C GLU A 8 5.80 -11.89 3.60
N PHE A 9 6.28 -10.72 3.17
CA PHE A 9 6.66 -9.64 4.08
C PHE A 9 5.48 -9.15 4.92
N ILE A 10 4.33 -8.88 4.30
CA ILE A 10 3.12 -8.43 5.00
C ILE A 10 2.62 -9.48 5.98
N ASN A 11 2.59 -10.76 5.60
CA ASN A 11 2.18 -11.84 6.48
C ASN A 11 3.09 -11.96 7.70
N ARG A 12 4.41 -11.83 7.50
CA ARG A 12 5.39 -11.77 8.61
C ARG A 12 5.10 -10.58 9.54
N LYS A 13 4.81 -9.39 9.00
CA LYS A 13 4.43 -8.22 9.81
C LYS A 13 3.13 -8.38 10.58
N ILE A 14 2.15 -9.09 10.03
CA ILE A 14 0.91 -9.42 10.74
C ILE A 14 1.18 -10.36 11.92
N GLU A 15 2.09 -11.33 11.76
CA GLU A 15 2.49 -12.24 12.84
C GLU A 15 3.30 -11.53 13.93
N GLU A 16 4.22 -10.64 13.54
CA GLU A 16 5.04 -9.83 14.46
C GLU A 16 4.19 -8.80 15.21
N GLU A 17 3.25 -8.15 14.52
CA GLU A 17 2.44 -7.04 15.04
C GLU A 17 0.94 -7.22 14.74
N PRO A 18 0.24 -8.15 15.43
CA PRO A 18 -1.16 -8.47 15.12
C PRO A 18 -2.13 -7.29 15.26
N HIS A 19 -1.78 -6.30 16.07
CA HIS A 19 -2.57 -5.08 16.26
C HIS A 19 -2.56 -4.16 15.03
N LEU A 20 -1.60 -4.35 14.11
CA LEU A 20 -1.52 -3.64 12.83
C LEU A 20 -2.06 -4.50 11.67
N ALA A 21 -2.67 -5.66 11.95
CA ALA A 21 -3.05 -6.63 10.92
C ALA A 21 -3.99 -6.06 9.87
N GLU A 22 -4.94 -5.20 10.28
CA GLU A 22 -5.88 -4.55 9.36
C GLU A 22 -5.16 -3.58 8.41
N GLN A 23 -4.23 -2.78 8.92
CA GLN A 23 -3.44 -1.82 8.14
C GLN A 23 -2.54 -2.54 7.13
N ASN A 24 -1.88 -3.62 7.58
CA ASN A 24 -1.04 -4.46 6.74
C ASN A 24 -1.85 -5.17 5.63
N ARG A 25 -3.07 -5.65 5.93
CA ARG A 25 -3.98 -6.19 4.92
C ARG A 25 -4.44 -5.12 3.91
N ALA A 26 -4.69 -3.90 4.36
CA ALA A 26 -5.05 -2.80 3.47
C ALA A 26 -3.90 -2.45 2.52
N LEU A 27 -2.65 -2.46 2.98
CA LEU A 27 -1.48 -2.26 2.12
C LEU A 27 -1.37 -3.36 1.05
N LEU A 28 -1.59 -4.62 1.42
CA LEU A 28 -1.58 -5.73 0.46
C LEU A 28 -2.70 -5.59 -0.60
N ASP A 29 -3.90 -5.17 -0.18
CA ASP A 29 -5.01 -4.89 -1.10
C ASP A 29 -4.69 -3.73 -2.06
N MET A 30 -4.08 -2.64 -1.56
CA MET A 30 -3.63 -1.52 -2.40
C MET A 30 -2.56 -1.95 -3.41
N TYR A 31 -1.63 -2.83 -3.02
CA TYR A 31 -0.63 -3.41 -3.92
C TYR A 31 -1.26 -4.27 -5.00
N ASN A 32 -2.17 -5.18 -4.63
CA ASN A 32 -2.88 -6.05 -5.57
C ASN A 32 -3.76 -5.27 -6.56
N LYS A 33 -4.29 -4.11 -6.12
CA LYS A 33 -5.01 -3.17 -6.97
C LYS A 33 -4.09 -2.30 -7.83
N GLY A 34 -2.76 -2.37 -7.68
CA GLY A 34 -1.80 -1.55 -8.41
C GLY A 34 -1.81 -0.07 -8.00
N LEU A 35 -2.33 0.27 -6.82
CA LEU A 35 -2.36 1.64 -6.29
C LEU A 35 -1.03 2.05 -5.66
N ILE A 36 -0.24 1.06 -5.22
CA ILE A 36 1.11 1.27 -4.70
C ILE A 36 2.09 0.40 -5.48
N GLU A 37 3.32 0.89 -5.58
CA GLU A 37 4.48 0.18 -6.09
C GLU A 37 5.42 -0.07 -4.90
N VAL A 38 6.07 -1.23 -4.90
CA VAL A 38 6.94 -1.67 -3.80
C VAL A 38 8.30 -2.06 -4.36
N THR A 39 9.37 -1.67 -3.67
CA THR A 39 10.75 -2.03 -4.02
C THR A 39 11.41 -2.65 -2.81
N TYR A 40 11.97 -3.86 -2.96
CA TYR A 40 12.69 -4.51 -1.88
C TYR A 40 14.06 -3.85 -1.66
N ASN A 41 14.32 -3.46 -0.42
CA ASN A 41 15.59 -2.90 0.03
C ASN A 41 16.34 -3.96 0.85
N SER A 42 17.33 -4.58 0.22
CA SER A 42 18.10 -5.68 0.81
C SER A 42 19.07 -5.25 1.91
N ASP A 43 19.41 -3.97 2.01
CA ASP A 43 20.30 -3.45 3.06
C ASP A 43 19.62 -3.44 4.44
N ILE A 44 18.28 -3.35 4.46
CA ILE A 44 17.48 -3.25 5.68
C ILE A 44 16.41 -4.35 5.83
N ASP A 45 16.33 -5.29 4.89
CA ASP A 45 15.28 -6.34 4.82
C ASP A 45 13.85 -5.77 4.89
N ASP A 46 13.59 -4.73 4.08
CA ASP A 46 12.33 -3.99 4.09
C ASP A 46 11.84 -3.65 2.68
N PHE A 47 10.59 -3.18 2.56
CA PHE A 47 10.00 -2.70 1.32
C PHE A 47 9.78 -1.18 1.36
N ASP A 48 10.37 -0.48 0.39
CA ASP A 48 10.03 0.91 0.11
C ASP A 48 8.70 0.97 -0.64
N ILE A 49 7.73 1.68 -0.08
CA ILE A 49 6.36 1.79 -0.62
C ILE A 49 6.16 3.19 -1.21
N GLN A 50 5.69 3.26 -2.46
CA GLN A 50 5.35 4.51 -3.13
C GLN A 50 3.98 4.43 -3.79
N ALA A 51 3.28 5.56 -3.88
CA ALA A 51 2.04 5.63 -4.65
C ALA A 51 2.34 5.49 -6.15
N SER A 52 1.65 4.57 -6.82
CA SER A 52 1.74 4.41 -8.28
C SER A 52 1.12 5.61 -9.00
N ALA A 53 1.32 5.74 -10.31
CA ALA A 53 0.61 6.74 -11.11
C ALA A 53 -0.92 6.60 -10.98
N MET A 54 -1.41 5.36 -10.92
CA MET A 54 -2.83 5.06 -10.71
C MET A 54 -3.27 5.39 -9.28
N GLY A 55 -2.45 5.07 -8.27
CA GLY A 55 -2.72 5.43 -6.87
C GLY A 55 -2.82 6.93 -6.68
N LYS A 56 -1.92 7.71 -7.27
CA LYS A 56 -1.96 9.19 -7.27
C LYS A 56 -3.24 9.69 -7.92
N THR A 57 -3.62 9.14 -9.07
CA THR A 57 -4.86 9.52 -9.78
C THR A 57 -6.09 9.20 -8.95
N TRP A 58 -6.19 7.99 -8.40
CA TRP A 58 -7.28 7.57 -7.52
C TRP A 58 -7.41 8.49 -6.30
N PHE A 59 -6.28 8.82 -5.66
CA PHE A 59 -6.26 9.75 -4.53
C PHE A 59 -6.77 11.14 -4.93
N TYR A 60 -6.25 11.71 -6.03
CA TYR A 60 -6.71 13.01 -6.52
C TYR A 60 -8.19 13.03 -6.91
N SER A 61 -8.71 11.96 -7.51
CA SER A 61 -10.14 11.83 -7.82
C SER A 61 -10.99 11.80 -6.54
N SER A 62 -10.58 11.04 -5.53
CA SER A 62 -11.33 10.93 -4.26
C SER A 62 -11.46 12.26 -3.51
N ILE A 63 -10.41 13.10 -3.54
CA ILE A 63 -10.46 14.44 -2.95
C ILE A 63 -11.18 15.43 -3.84
N ALA A 64 -11.06 15.34 -5.17
CA ALA A 64 -11.76 16.24 -6.08
C ALA A 64 -13.28 16.08 -5.97
N GLU A 65 -13.78 14.85 -5.83
CA GLU A 65 -15.19 14.60 -5.53
C GLU A 65 -15.64 15.25 -4.21
N SER A 66 -14.74 15.37 -3.24
CA SER A 66 -15.00 16.05 -1.96
C SER A 66 -15.11 17.59 -2.11
N PHE A 67 -14.59 18.18 -3.19
CA PHE A 67 -14.70 19.62 -3.48
C PHE A 67 -15.80 19.96 -4.50
N VAL A 68 -16.43 18.96 -5.14
CA VAL A 68 -17.44 19.15 -6.20
C VAL A 68 -18.89 19.03 -5.68
N ALA A 69 -19.12 18.85 -4.39
CA ALA A 69 -20.48 18.86 -3.81
C ALA A 69 -20.63 19.85 -2.64
N ALA A 70 -20.87 21.13 -2.97
CA ALA A 70 -21.65 22.05 -2.15
C ALA A 70 -22.28 23.19 -2.98
N GLU A 71 -22.83 22.91 -4.16
CA GLU A 71 -23.81 23.81 -4.80
C GLU A 71 -24.91 23.00 -5.51
N ALA A 72 -26.03 22.84 -4.82
CA ALA A 72 -27.39 22.70 -5.36
C ALA A 72 -28.40 23.06 -4.25
#